data_AF-A0AAW9B708-F1
#
_entry.id   AF-A0AAW9B708-F1
#
_cell.length_a   1.000
_cell.length_b   1.000
_cell.length_c   1.000
_cell.angle_alpha   90.00
_cell.angle_beta   90.00
_cell.angle_gamma   90.00
#
_symmetry.space_group_name_H-M   'P 1'
#
loop_
_entity.id
_entity.type
_entity.pdbx_description
1 polymer ?
#
loop_
_entity_poly.entity_id
_entity_poly.type
_entity_poly.pdbx_seq_one_letter_code
_entity_poly.pdbx_strand_id
1 'polypeptide(L)'
;MKKLLLVLMSVALFSTVAQAARIKDVAQVAGVRSNQLVGYGLVSGLPGTGEANPFTEQSFAAMLQNFGIQMPPGTKPKIKNVAAVMVTAELPPFSKPGQQVDVTVSSIGSAKSLRGGTLLQTFLKGLDGQVYAVAQGNLVVSGFSAEGADGSKIVGNNPTVGLISSGATVEREIPNPFGRGDYITFNLLESDFTTAQRMADAVNNFLGPQMASAVDATSVRVRAPRDVSQRVAFLSAIENLEFDPADGAAKIIVNSRTGTIVVGKHVRLKPAAVTHGGMTVAIKENLNVSQPNGFSGGQTVVVPDSDIEVSEEQGKMFKFEPGLTLDDLVRAVNQVGAAPSDLMAILQALKQAGAIEGQLIII
;
A
#
# COMPACT_ATOMS: atom_id res chain seq x y z
N MET A 1 16.64 47.80 -24.60
CA MET A 1 16.01 47.59 -23.28
C MET A 1 14.72 46.76 -23.37
N LYS A 2 13.71 47.13 -24.17
CA LYS A 2 12.44 46.36 -24.29
C LYS A 2 12.61 44.89 -24.70
N LYS A 3 13.52 44.56 -25.63
CA LYS A 3 13.81 43.17 -26.03
C LYS A 3 14.49 42.35 -24.91
N LEU A 4 15.33 42.99 -24.09
CA LEU A 4 15.98 42.33 -22.95
C LEU A 4 14.96 42.03 -21.85
N LEU A 5 14.01 42.94 -21.63
CA LEU A 5 12.91 42.78 -20.68
C LEU A 5 11.94 41.67 -21.11
N LEU A 6 11.67 41.55 -22.40
CA LEU A 6 10.87 40.45 -22.99
C LEU A 6 11.56 39.09 -22.85
N VAL A 7 12.88 39.01 -23.04
CA VAL A 7 13.66 37.78 -22.84
C VAL A 7 13.73 37.40 -21.35
N LEU A 8 13.86 38.37 -20.45
CA LEU A 8 13.86 38.11 -19.01
C LEU A 8 12.48 37.60 -18.54
N MET A 9 11.40 38.14 -19.12
CA MET A 9 10.03 37.75 -18.81
C MET A 9 9.66 36.38 -19.40
N SER A 10 10.22 35.99 -20.54
CA SER A 10 10.03 34.63 -21.09
C SER A 10 10.82 33.57 -20.32
N VAL A 11 12.00 33.89 -19.78
CA VAL A 11 12.76 32.97 -18.89
C VAL A 11 12.03 32.74 -17.56
N ALA A 12 11.31 33.75 -17.03
CA ALA A 12 10.51 33.61 -15.81
C ALA A 12 9.28 32.70 -15.97
N LEU A 13 8.80 32.49 -17.20
CA LEU A 13 7.66 31.60 -17.49
C LEU A 13 8.06 30.12 -17.65
N PHE A 14 9.36 29.81 -17.64
CA PHE A 14 9.88 28.44 -17.65
C PHE A 14 10.32 27.96 -16.25
N SER A 15 9.78 28.53 -15.17
CA SER A 15 9.94 27.95 -13.84
C SER A 15 9.29 26.56 -13.83
N THR A 16 10.11 25.51 -13.97
CA THR A 16 9.67 24.14 -13.82
C THR A 16 9.08 23.98 -12.42
N VAL A 17 7.87 23.43 -12.35
CA VAL A 17 7.24 23.08 -11.07
C VAL A 17 8.10 21.99 -10.44
N ALA A 18 8.96 22.37 -9.49
CA ALA A 18 9.65 21.42 -8.64
C ALA A 18 8.58 20.71 -7.80
N GLN A 19 8.35 19.42 -8.07
CA GLN A 19 7.44 18.59 -7.30
C GLN A 19 8.14 18.18 -6.01
N ALA A 20 8.17 19.08 -5.03
CA ALA A 20 8.69 18.74 -3.72
C ALA A 20 7.64 17.92 -2.95
N ALA A 21 8.06 16.77 -2.41
CA ALA A 21 7.23 15.94 -1.57
C ALA A 21 7.46 16.31 -0.11
N ARG A 22 6.39 16.24 0.71
CA ARG A 22 6.54 16.45 2.15
C ARG A 22 7.07 15.18 2.80
N ILE A 23 7.87 15.32 3.85
CA ILE A 23 8.41 14.18 4.60
C ILE A 23 7.31 13.21 5.05
N LYS A 24 6.15 13.71 5.51
CA LYS A 24 5.01 12.86 5.92
C LYS A 24 4.37 12.05 4.79
N ASP A 25 4.57 12.44 3.54
CA ASP A 25 4.03 11.73 2.38
C ASP A 25 4.97 10.59 1.92
N VAL A 26 6.23 10.59 2.37
CA VAL A 26 7.27 9.63 1.94
C VAL A 26 7.90 8.83 3.08
N ALA A 27 7.63 9.20 4.33
CA ALA A 27 8.22 8.57 5.51
C ALA A 27 7.23 8.48 6.68
N GLN A 28 7.47 7.53 7.57
CA GLN A 28 6.73 7.33 8.82
C GLN A 28 7.70 7.30 10.01
N VAL A 29 7.25 7.74 11.19
CA VAL A 29 8.08 7.70 12.39
C VAL A 29 8.26 6.25 12.87
N ALA A 30 9.50 5.83 13.06
CA ALA A 30 9.83 4.49 13.52
C ALA A 30 9.19 4.20 14.90
N GLY A 31 8.49 3.07 14.99
CA GLY A 31 7.81 2.64 16.22
C GLY A 31 6.42 3.26 16.43
N VAL A 32 6.01 4.22 15.60
CA VAL A 32 4.64 4.73 15.56
C VAL A 32 3.85 3.84 14.62
N ARG A 33 3.20 2.81 15.16
CA ARG A 33 2.39 1.86 14.39
C ARG A 33 1.11 1.49 15.13
N SER A 34 0.09 1.12 14.38
CA SER A 34 -1.06 0.42 14.93
C SER A 34 -0.68 -0.95 15.46
N ASN A 35 -1.44 -1.44 16.44
CA ASN A 35 -1.24 -2.75 17.03
C ASN A 35 -2.52 -3.56 16.96
N GLN A 36 -2.40 -4.79 16.49
CA GLN A 36 -3.53 -5.71 16.41
C GLN A 36 -3.79 -6.30 17.79
N LEU A 37 -5.06 -6.29 18.18
CA LEU A 37 -5.54 -6.94 19.39
C LEU A 37 -6.48 -8.07 19.01
N VAL A 38 -6.41 -9.17 19.77
CA VAL A 38 -7.26 -10.34 19.60
C VAL A 38 -7.85 -10.76 20.94
N GLY A 39 -9.11 -11.18 20.91
CA GLY A 39 -9.82 -11.74 22.04
C GLY A 39 -10.68 -12.92 21.63
N TYR A 40 -10.97 -13.77 22.62
CA TYR A 40 -11.95 -14.83 22.51
C TYR A 40 -13.14 -14.47 23.38
N GLY A 41 -14.32 -14.42 22.79
CA GLY A 41 -15.54 -13.94 23.44
C GLY A 41 -16.75 -14.82 23.18
N LEU A 42 -17.87 -14.44 23.78
CA LEU A 42 -19.17 -15.05 23.56
C LEU A 42 -20.16 -13.99 23.09
N VAL A 43 -20.91 -14.30 22.04
CA VAL A 43 -22.07 -13.50 21.62
C VAL A 43 -23.32 -14.18 22.14
N SER A 44 -24.22 -13.42 22.75
CA SER A 44 -25.51 -13.89 23.28
C SER A 44 -26.68 -13.17 22.61
N GLY A 45 -27.91 -13.66 22.80
CA GLY A 45 -29.11 -13.03 22.25
C GLY A 45 -29.40 -13.41 20.79
N LEU A 46 -28.70 -14.42 20.25
CA LEU A 46 -28.92 -14.89 18.89
C LEU A 46 -30.29 -15.60 18.77
N PRO A 47 -31.12 -15.33 17.74
CA PRO A 47 -32.46 -15.92 17.60
C PRO A 47 -32.38 -17.35 17.04
N GLY A 48 -31.83 -18.29 17.82
CA GLY A 48 -31.65 -19.69 17.40
C GLY A 48 -30.57 -19.91 16.33
N THR A 49 -29.75 -18.88 16.04
CA THR A 49 -28.64 -18.94 15.07
C THR A 49 -27.28 -19.16 15.72
N GLY A 50 -27.24 -19.38 17.04
CA GLY A 50 -26.04 -19.76 17.78
C GLY A 50 -25.61 -21.20 17.48
N GLU A 51 -24.72 -21.73 18.30
CA GLU A 51 -24.08 -23.02 18.07
C GLU A 51 -24.09 -23.90 19.33
N ALA A 52 -24.29 -25.20 19.13
CA ALA A 52 -24.27 -26.21 20.17
C ALA A 52 -23.07 -27.16 19.93
N ASN A 53 -21.86 -26.59 19.95
CA ASN A 53 -20.61 -27.36 19.86
C ASN A 53 -19.92 -27.46 21.23
N PRO A 54 -19.07 -28.48 21.46
CA PRO A 54 -18.40 -28.67 22.75
C PRO A 54 -17.59 -27.45 23.21
N PHE A 55 -16.96 -26.72 22.27
CA PHE A 55 -16.16 -25.54 22.58
C PHE A 55 -16.98 -24.39 23.16
N THR A 56 -18.17 -24.13 22.61
CA THR A 56 -19.09 -23.08 23.08
C THR A 56 -19.75 -23.50 24.39
N GLU A 57 -20.10 -24.78 24.55
CA GLU A 57 -20.62 -25.31 25.82
C GLU A 57 -19.61 -25.12 26.95
N GLN A 58 -18.35 -25.47 26.72
CA GLN A 58 -17.28 -25.32 27.71
C GLN A 58 -16.99 -23.85 28.01
N SER A 59 -16.98 -22.99 27.00
CA SER A 59 -16.70 -21.56 27.19
C SER A 59 -17.82 -20.84 27.93
N PHE A 60 -19.08 -21.18 27.62
CA PHE A 60 -20.23 -20.66 28.35
C PHE A 60 -20.26 -21.19 29.80
N ALA A 61 -19.92 -22.46 30.02
CA ALA A 61 -19.77 -23.03 31.35
C ALA A 61 -18.70 -22.30 32.18
N ALA A 62 -17.51 -22.07 31.61
CA ALA A 62 -16.42 -21.36 32.26
C ALA A 62 -16.79 -19.90 32.57
N MET A 63 -17.52 -19.24 31.68
CA MET A 63 -18.06 -17.90 31.92
C MET A 63 -19.00 -17.89 33.13
N LEU A 64 -19.97 -18.81 33.19
CA LEU A 64 -20.89 -18.92 34.32
C LEU A 64 -20.14 -19.16 35.64
N GLN A 65 -19.11 -20.02 35.62
CA GLN A 65 -18.25 -20.27 36.78
C GLN A 65 -17.52 -19.00 37.24
N ASN A 66 -17.01 -18.18 36.31
CA ASN A 66 -16.38 -16.90 36.65
C ASN A 66 -17.37 -15.90 37.29
N PHE A 67 -18.66 -16.03 37.00
CA PHE A 67 -19.73 -15.26 37.67
C PHE A 67 -20.25 -15.94 38.95
N GLY A 68 -19.60 -17.01 39.43
CA GLY A 68 -19.99 -17.73 40.64
C GLY A 68 -21.18 -18.69 40.47
N ILE A 69 -21.62 -18.93 39.23
CA ILE A 69 -22.73 -19.83 38.92
C ILE A 69 -22.16 -21.23 38.66
N GLN A 70 -22.40 -22.15 39.58
CA GLN A 70 -21.99 -23.55 39.44
C GLN A 70 -23.05 -24.36 38.71
N MET A 71 -22.68 -24.98 37.60
CA MET A 71 -23.56 -25.92 36.90
C MET A 71 -23.46 -27.32 37.53
N PRO A 72 -24.59 -28.02 37.75
CA PRO A 72 -24.55 -29.39 38.23
C PRO A 72 -23.81 -30.31 37.25
N PRO A 73 -23.01 -31.27 37.74
CA PRO A 73 -22.28 -32.20 36.89
C PRO A 73 -23.19 -32.89 35.86
N GLY A 74 -22.76 -32.92 34.59
CA GLY A 74 -23.53 -33.54 33.50
C GLY A 74 -24.65 -32.67 32.89
N THR A 75 -24.89 -31.46 33.41
CA THR A 75 -25.87 -30.52 32.84
C THR A 75 -25.31 -29.85 31.59
N LYS A 76 -25.95 -30.04 30.44
CA LYS A 76 -25.61 -29.34 29.20
C LYS A 76 -26.40 -28.03 29.09
N PRO A 77 -25.72 -26.87 28.99
CA PRO A 77 -26.42 -25.60 28.83
C PRO A 77 -27.11 -25.54 27.45
N LYS A 78 -28.35 -25.02 27.41
CA LYS A 78 -29.07 -24.83 26.14
C LYS A 78 -28.55 -23.57 25.44
N ILE A 79 -27.50 -23.73 24.64
CA ILE A 79 -26.74 -22.61 24.03
C ILE A 79 -27.13 -22.26 22.58
N LYS A 80 -28.35 -22.60 22.12
CA LYS A 80 -28.80 -22.25 20.75
C LYS A 80 -28.82 -20.74 20.45
N ASN A 81 -28.74 -19.91 21.49
CA ASN A 81 -28.75 -18.45 21.39
C ASN A 81 -27.38 -17.83 21.71
N VAL A 82 -26.33 -18.65 21.76
CA VAL A 82 -24.96 -18.24 22.09
C VAL A 82 -24.00 -18.73 21.01
N ALA A 83 -22.97 -17.96 20.70
CA ALA A 83 -21.89 -18.36 19.81
C ALA A 83 -20.52 -17.97 20.36
N ALA A 84 -19.52 -18.82 20.15
CA ALA A 84 -18.13 -18.53 20.39
C ALA A 84 -17.57 -17.68 19.24
N VAL A 85 -16.91 -16.58 19.59
CA VAL A 85 -16.43 -15.59 18.61
C VAL A 85 -14.98 -15.22 18.85
N MET A 86 -14.30 -14.90 17.76
CA MET A 86 -13.05 -14.16 17.76
C MET A 86 -13.39 -12.68 17.66
N VAL A 87 -12.76 -11.87 18.50
CA VAL A 87 -12.87 -10.42 18.45
C VAL A 87 -11.51 -9.87 18.06
N THR A 88 -11.46 -9.06 17.01
CA THR A 88 -10.26 -8.37 16.57
C THR A 88 -10.46 -6.87 16.60
N ALA A 89 -9.41 -6.15 16.95
CA ALA A 89 -9.39 -4.71 16.93
C ALA A 89 -8.02 -4.22 16.46
N GLU A 90 -8.00 -3.06 15.81
CA GLU A 90 -6.78 -2.34 15.54
C GLU A 90 -6.69 -1.18 16.54
N LEU A 91 -5.64 -1.17 17.37
CA LEU A 91 -5.37 -0.11 18.31
C LEU A 91 -4.45 0.92 17.65
N PRO A 92 -4.92 2.13 17.35
CA PRO A 92 -4.10 3.18 16.75
C PRO A 92 -2.88 3.53 17.63
N PRO A 93 -1.80 4.07 17.02
CA PRO A 93 -0.70 4.61 17.81
C PRO A 93 -1.19 5.76 18.69
N PHE A 94 -0.59 5.90 19.87
CA PHE A 94 -0.93 6.94 20.86
C PHE A 94 -2.33 6.87 21.47
N SER A 95 -3.08 5.78 21.27
CA SER A 95 -4.35 5.57 21.95
C SER A 95 -4.20 5.63 23.47
N LYS A 96 -5.11 6.36 24.11
CA LYS A 96 -5.09 6.61 25.56
C LYS A 96 -6.17 5.82 26.28
N PRO A 97 -5.96 5.45 27.56
CA PRO A 97 -6.99 4.83 28.37
C PRO A 97 -8.30 5.63 28.35
N GLY A 98 -9.42 4.94 28.19
CA GLY A 98 -10.75 5.53 28.05
C GLY A 98 -11.18 5.89 26.62
N GLN A 99 -10.25 5.90 25.65
CA GLN A 99 -10.64 6.04 24.24
C GLN A 99 -11.31 4.75 23.74
N GLN A 100 -12.16 4.90 22.73
CA GLN A 100 -12.86 3.78 22.13
C GLN A 100 -12.29 3.45 20.76
N VAL A 101 -12.29 2.16 20.41
CA VAL A 101 -11.90 1.64 19.09
C VAL A 101 -12.97 0.69 18.57
N ASP A 102 -13.10 0.64 17.24
CA ASP A 102 -13.99 -0.30 16.57
C ASP A 102 -13.48 -1.73 16.74
N VAL A 103 -14.41 -2.69 16.83
CA VAL A 103 -14.08 -4.11 16.90
C VAL A 103 -14.85 -4.91 15.87
N THR A 104 -14.15 -5.87 15.26
CA THR A 104 -14.75 -6.87 14.38
C THR A 104 -14.93 -8.16 15.15
N VAL A 105 -16.13 -8.73 15.07
CA VAL A 105 -16.50 -9.96 15.75
C VAL A 105 -16.84 -11.00 14.70
N SER A 106 -16.16 -12.15 14.76
CA SER A 106 -16.35 -13.25 13.80
C SER A 106 -16.64 -14.55 14.53
N SER A 107 -17.64 -15.30 14.05
CA SER A 107 -17.91 -16.65 14.56
C SER A 107 -16.71 -17.58 14.34
N ILE A 108 -16.29 -18.31 15.37
CA ILE A 108 -15.22 -19.32 15.26
C ILE A 108 -15.78 -20.67 14.82
N GLY A 109 -17.00 -20.99 15.25
CA GLY A 109 -17.62 -22.27 14.94
C GLY A 109 -18.71 -22.14 13.87
N SER A 110 -19.83 -22.82 14.09
CA SER A 110 -20.87 -23.07 13.11
C SER A 110 -22.12 -22.21 13.30
N ALA A 111 -21.99 -21.04 13.94
CA ALA A 111 -23.11 -20.12 14.07
C ALA A 111 -23.63 -19.71 12.68
N LYS A 112 -24.95 -19.72 12.50
CA LYS A 112 -25.58 -19.40 11.20
C LYS A 112 -25.60 -17.91 10.92
N SER A 113 -25.67 -17.09 11.97
CA SER A 113 -25.71 -15.64 11.90
C SER A 113 -25.41 -15.05 13.26
N LEU A 114 -24.66 -13.95 13.28
CA LEU A 114 -24.42 -13.13 14.47
C LEU A 114 -25.43 -11.98 14.61
N ARG A 115 -26.41 -11.87 13.71
CA ARG A 115 -27.37 -10.75 13.69
C ARG A 115 -28.20 -10.72 14.96
N GLY A 116 -28.34 -9.53 15.54
CA GLY A 116 -29.09 -9.31 16.79
C GLY A 116 -28.34 -9.80 18.03
N GLY A 117 -27.13 -10.31 17.86
CA GLY A 117 -26.28 -10.72 18.96
C GLY A 117 -25.70 -9.53 19.73
N THR A 118 -25.37 -9.77 20.99
CA THR A 118 -24.60 -8.88 21.86
C THR A 118 -23.31 -9.58 22.28
N LEU A 119 -22.17 -8.97 22.00
CA LEU A 119 -20.87 -9.41 22.47
C LEU A 119 -20.79 -9.16 23.98
N LEU A 120 -20.53 -10.23 24.73
CA LEU A 120 -20.24 -10.15 26.16
C LEU A 120 -18.83 -9.61 26.38
N GLN A 121 -18.59 -9.03 27.56
CA GLN A 121 -17.31 -8.43 27.92
C GLN A 121 -16.14 -9.36 27.57
N THR A 122 -15.28 -8.90 26.65
CA THR A 122 -14.19 -9.68 26.07
C THR A 122 -12.88 -8.91 26.19
N PHE A 123 -11.88 -9.51 26.82
CA PHE A 123 -10.54 -8.92 26.93
C PHE A 123 -9.77 -9.08 25.62
N LEU A 124 -9.27 -7.96 25.08
CA LEU A 124 -8.45 -7.92 23.88
C LEU A 124 -6.98 -7.82 24.25
N LYS A 125 -6.21 -8.82 23.80
CA LYS A 125 -4.80 -8.99 24.10
C LYS A 125 -3.93 -8.61 22.91
N GLY A 126 -2.77 -8.03 23.19
CA GLY A 126 -1.72 -7.84 22.20
C GLY A 126 -0.88 -9.11 22.00
N LEU A 127 0.12 -9.01 21.12
CA LEU A 127 1.07 -10.09 20.85
C LEU A 127 1.91 -10.52 22.06
N ASP A 128 2.04 -9.63 23.06
CA ASP A 128 2.70 -9.89 24.34
C ASP A 128 1.81 -10.66 25.35
N GLY A 129 0.58 -11.00 24.97
CA GLY A 129 -0.39 -11.72 25.80
C GLY A 129 -1.08 -10.86 26.86
N GLN A 130 -0.77 -9.57 26.91
CA GLN A 130 -1.30 -8.66 27.91
C GLN A 130 -2.54 -7.93 27.37
N VAL A 131 -3.47 -7.56 28.27
CA VAL A 131 -4.75 -6.91 27.89
C VAL A 131 -4.55 -5.42 27.65
N TYR A 132 -4.98 -4.93 26.49
CA TYR A 132 -4.91 -3.51 26.12
C TYR A 132 -6.27 -2.84 25.99
N ALA A 133 -7.31 -3.60 25.67
CA ALA A 133 -8.66 -3.08 25.54
C ALA A 133 -9.70 -4.11 25.99
N VAL A 134 -10.90 -3.63 26.33
CA VAL A 134 -12.06 -4.45 26.69
C VAL A 134 -13.18 -4.16 25.71
N ALA A 135 -13.65 -5.19 25.01
CA ALA A 135 -14.71 -5.12 24.02
C ALA A 135 -16.06 -5.60 24.56
N GLN A 136 -17.13 -4.87 24.25
CA GLN A 136 -18.51 -5.25 24.55
C GLN A 136 -19.46 -4.46 23.65
N GLY A 137 -20.60 -5.05 23.28
CA GLY A 137 -21.67 -4.27 22.66
C GLY A 137 -22.53 -5.06 21.68
N ASN A 138 -23.50 -4.36 21.10
CA ASN A 138 -24.44 -4.92 20.14
C ASN A 138 -23.78 -5.02 18.76
N LEU A 139 -23.94 -6.16 18.10
CA LEU A 139 -23.34 -6.38 16.79
C LEU A 139 -24.21 -5.81 15.68
N VAL A 140 -23.57 -5.07 14.78
CA VAL A 140 -24.14 -4.70 13.48
C VAL A 140 -23.60 -5.66 12.43
N VAL A 141 -24.48 -6.47 11.84
CA VAL A 141 -24.12 -7.47 10.81
C VAL A 141 -24.62 -6.98 9.45
N SER A 142 -23.69 -6.65 8.57
CA SER A 142 -23.96 -6.23 7.20
C SER A 142 -24.14 -7.45 6.32
N GLY A 143 -25.29 -8.12 6.36
CA GLY A 143 -25.60 -9.21 5.44
C GLY A 143 -27.04 -9.67 5.56
N PHE A 144 -27.61 -10.24 4.49
CA PHE A 144 -28.94 -10.83 4.46
C PHE A 144 -28.88 -12.27 3.95
N SER A 145 -29.48 -13.19 4.72
CA SER A 145 -29.68 -14.58 4.33
C SER A 145 -31.18 -14.84 4.33
N ALA A 146 -31.75 -15.16 3.16
CA ALA A 146 -33.12 -15.61 3.03
C ALA A 146 -33.10 -17.03 2.43
N GLU A 147 -33.88 -17.93 3.03
CA GLU A 147 -34.09 -19.29 2.55
C GLU A 147 -35.55 -19.39 2.09
N GLY A 148 -35.75 -19.65 0.80
CA GLY A 148 -37.07 -19.89 0.21
C GLY A 148 -37.59 -21.27 0.59
N ALA A 149 -38.92 -21.42 0.63
CA ALA A 149 -39.58 -22.70 0.92
C ALA A 149 -39.30 -23.79 -0.15
N ASP A 150 -38.74 -23.40 -1.29
CA ASP A 150 -38.26 -24.23 -2.39
C ASP A 150 -36.78 -24.67 -2.24
N GLY A 151 -36.11 -24.26 -1.16
CA GLY A 151 -34.70 -24.55 -0.90
C GLY A 151 -33.72 -23.56 -1.55
N SER A 152 -34.21 -22.49 -2.19
CA SER A 152 -33.37 -21.42 -2.73
C SER A 152 -32.74 -20.59 -1.59
N LYS A 153 -31.42 -20.35 -1.65
CA LYS A 153 -30.70 -19.52 -0.67
C LYS A 153 -30.14 -18.29 -1.34
N ILE A 154 -30.57 -17.11 -0.92
CA ILE A 154 -29.94 -15.84 -1.27
C ILE A 154 -29.10 -15.42 -0.07
N VAL A 155 -27.78 -15.53 -0.21
CA VAL A 155 -26.81 -15.04 0.79
C VAL A 155 -26.10 -13.83 0.18
N GLY A 156 -26.56 -12.64 0.54
CA GLY A 156 -25.83 -11.39 0.30
C GLY A 156 -24.97 -11.07 1.53
N ASN A 157 -23.64 -10.99 1.35
CA ASN A 157 -22.64 -10.80 2.41
C ASN A 157 -22.52 -11.94 3.47
N ASN A 158 -21.50 -11.85 4.33
CA ASN A 158 -21.18 -12.82 5.38
C ASN A 158 -21.98 -12.56 6.68
N PRO A 159 -23.03 -13.33 7.02
CA PRO A 159 -23.84 -13.11 8.23
C PRO A 159 -23.14 -13.52 9.55
N THR A 160 -21.96 -14.14 9.45
CA THR A 160 -21.15 -14.66 10.56
C THR A 160 -20.10 -13.67 11.06
N VAL A 161 -20.06 -12.46 10.49
CA VAL A 161 -19.16 -11.37 10.87
C VAL A 161 -20.00 -10.13 11.21
N GLY A 162 -19.71 -9.51 12.34
CA GLY A 162 -20.34 -8.26 12.77
C GLY A 162 -19.31 -7.23 13.19
N LEU A 163 -19.69 -5.95 13.11
CA LEU A 163 -18.91 -4.82 13.59
C LEU A 163 -19.59 -4.24 14.84
N ILE A 164 -18.79 -3.79 15.80
CA ILE A 164 -19.25 -2.93 16.89
C ILE A 164 -18.42 -1.66 16.81
N SER A 165 -19.03 -0.57 16.37
CA SER A 165 -18.33 0.72 16.32
C SER A 165 -18.11 1.23 17.74
N SER A 166 -16.91 1.73 18.01
CA SER A 166 -16.47 2.18 19.33
C SER A 166 -16.72 1.13 20.43
N GLY A 167 -16.67 -0.15 20.04
CA GLY A 167 -17.07 -1.28 20.87
C GLY A 167 -16.01 -1.75 21.87
N ALA A 168 -14.76 -1.29 21.75
CA ALA A 168 -13.73 -1.57 22.75
C ALA A 168 -13.21 -0.30 23.41
N THR A 169 -13.09 -0.33 24.73
CA THR A 169 -12.45 0.73 25.52
C THR A 169 -11.00 0.35 25.77
N VAL A 170 -10.10 1.28 25.50
CA VAL A 170 -8.67 1.13 25.77
C VAL A 170 -8.45 1.20 27.27
N GLU A 171 -7.86 0.15 27.85
CA GLU A 171 -7.51 0.09 29.27
C GLU A 171 -6.05 0.47 29.51
N ARG A 172 -5.21 0.31 28.48
CA ARG A 172 -3.77 0.47 28.63
C ARG A 172 -3.12 1.01 27.37
N GLU A 173 -2.19 1.93 27.56
CA GLU A 173 -1.35 2.47 26.50
C GLU A 173 -0.25 1.48 26.10
N ILE A 174 0.02 1.39 24.80
CA ILE A 174 1.18 0.65 24.28
C ILE A 174 2.44 1.51 24.43
N PRO A 175 3.51 0.99 25.05
CA PRO A 175 4.77 1.70 25.15
C PRO A 175 5.29 2.10 23.75
N ASN A 176 5.40 3.40 23.50
CA ASN A 176 5.90 3.94 22.23
C ASN A 176 7.32 4.51 22.42
N PRO A 177 8.31 4.14 21.59
CA PRO A 177 9.66 4.71 21.64
C PRO A 177 9.71 6.22 21.34
N PHE A 178 8.67 6.81 20.74
CA PHE A 178 8.58 8.23 20.40
C PHE A 178 8.94 9.18 21.56
N GLY A 179 8.48 8.88 22.77
CA GLY A 179 8.73 9.70 23.96
C GLY A 179 10.09 9.50 24.61
N ARG A 180 10.98 8.66 24.04
CA ARG A 180 12.25 8.27 24.67
C ARG A 180 13.45 8.52 23.74
N GLY A 181 14.61 8.75 24.34
CA GLY A 181 15.90 8.88 23.64
C GLY A 181 16.20 10.29 23.14
N ASP A 182 17.36 10.47 22.50
CA ASP A 182 17.83 11.77 21.97
C ASP A 182 17.50 11.97 20.47
N TYR A 183 16.84 10.98 19.87
CA TYR A 183 16.60 10.91 18.44
C TYR A 183 15.17 10.47 18.13
N ILE A 184 14.68 10.93 16.97
CA ILE A 184 13.50 10.41 16.28
C ILE A 184 14.01 9.80 14.97
N THR A 185 13.63 8.56 14.69
CA THR A 185 13.96 7.90 13.42
C THR A 185 12.74 7.95 12.52
N PHE A 186 12.94 8.36 11.26
CA PHE A 186 11.96 8.27 10.19
C PHE A 186 12.34 7.11 9.29
N ASN A 187 11.36 6.28 8.95
CA ASN A 187 11.49 5.19 8.00
C ASN A 187 10.79 5.60 6.70
N LEU A 188 11.53 5.66 5.61
CA LEU A 188 10.98 5.86 4.27
C LEU A 188 10.00 4.73 3.93
N LEU A 189 8.92 5.07 3.22
CA LEU A 189 7.95 4.10 2.72
C LEU A 189 8.55 3.21 1.61
N GLU A 190 9.39 3.80 0.76
CA GLU A 190 10.21 3.09 -0.22
C GLU A 190 11.70 3.24 0.13
N SER A 191 12.42 2.12 0.23
CA SER A 191 13.85 2.12 0.53
C SER A 191 14.65 2.67 -0.65
N ASP A 192 15.34 3.78 -0.46
CA ASP A 192 16.25 4.38 -1.43
C ASP A 192 17.33 5.25 -0.75
N PHE A 193 18.60 4.97 -1.02
CA PHE A 193 19.73 5.67 -0.41
C PHE A 193 19.76 7.17 -0.77
N THR A 194 19.42 7.50 -2.01
CA THR A 194 19.45 8.90 -2.48
C THR A 194 18.36 9.72 -1.80
N THR A 195 17.16 9.16 -1.68
CA THR A 195 16.02 9.76 -0.98
C THR A 195 16.32 9.92 0.50
N ALA A 196 16.89 8.91 1.16
CA ALA A 196 17.28 8.99 2.56
C ALA A 196 18.32 10.10 2.81
N GLN A 197 19.33 10.19 1.93
CA GLN A 197 20.35 11.24 2.02
C GLN A 197 19.75 12.64 1.79
N ARG A 198 18.95 12.83 0.74
CA ARG A 198 18.28 14.10 0.45
C ARG A 198 17.33 14.55 1.55
N MET A 199 16.63 13.60 2.17
CA MET A 199 15.79 13.87 3.35
C MET A 199 16.65 14.37 4.53
N ALA A 200 17.77 13.70 4.82
CA ALA A 200 18.67 14.13 5.88
C ALA A 200 19.24 15.53 5.61
N ASP A 201 19.61 15.82 4.36
CA ASP A 201 20.11 17.14 3.95
C ASP A 201 19.04 18.22 4.10
N ALA A 202 17.80 17.95 3.70
CA ALA A 202 16.68 18.88 3.88
C ALA A 202 16.44 19.22 5.36
N VAL A 203 16.49 18.20 6.23
CA VAL A 203 16.36 18.41 7.68
C VAL A 203 17.55 19.18 8.25
N ASN A 204 18.78 18.89 7.82
CA ASN A 204 19.98 19.63 8.23
C ASN A 204 19.95 21.10 7.76
N ASN A 205 19.44 21.38 6.57
CA ASN A 205 19.29 22.74 6.06
C ASN A 205 18.27 23.55 6.88
N PHE A 206 17.23 22.90 7.40
CA PHE A 206 16.20 23.54 8.21
C PHE A 206 16.63 23.74 9.67
N LEU A 207 17.27 22.73 10.29
CA LEU A 207 17.58 22.72 11.73
C LEU A 207 19.03 23.09 12.07
N GLY A 208 19.92 23.10 11.09
CA GLY A 208 21.36 23.25 11.26
C GLY A 208 22.15 21.96 11.01
N PRO A 209 23.47 22.07 10.81
CA PRO A 209 24.31 20.94 10.43
C PRO A 209 24.34 19.86 11.53
N GLN A 210 24.46 18.60 11.11
CA GLN A 210 24.54 17.41 11.99
C GLN A 210 23.30 17.16 12.87
N MET A 211 22.14 17.68 12.48
CA MET A 211 20.87 17.41 13.14
C MET A 211 20.20 16.12 12.62
N ALA A 212 20.46 15.75 11.37
CA ALA A 212 19.95 14.54 10.74
C ALA A 212 21.06 13.74 10.03
N SER A 213 20.91 12.42 9.99
CA SER A 213 21.78 11.50 9.26
C SER A 213 20.96 10.37 8.68
N ALA A 214 21.17 10.04 7.40
CA ALA A 214 20.75 8.76 6.84
C ALA A 214 21.58 7.65 7.51
N VAL A 215 20.91 6.64 8.04
CA VAL A 215 21.54 5.47 8.69
C VAL A 215 21.65 4.32 7.68
N ASP A 216 20.61 4.13 6.87
CA ASP A 216 20.53 3.15 5.79
C ASP A 216 19.56 3.68 4.71
N ALA A 217 19.21 2.84 3.72
CA ALA A 217 18.31 3.21 2.62
C ALA A 217 16.87 3.54 3.06
N THR A 218 16.49 3.24 4.30
CA THR A 218 15.14 3.43 4.82
C THR A 218 15.13 4.38 6.02
N SER A 219 16.13 4.29 6.88
CA SER A 219 16.14 4.93 8.19
C SER A 219 16.90 6.26 8.17
N VAL A 220 16.22 7.36 8.46
CA VAL A 220 16.81 8.69 8.67
C VAL A 220 16.67 9.07 10.14
N ARG A 221 17.78 9.27 10.84
CA ARG A 221 17.80 9.60 12.26
C ARG A 221 17.96 11.11 12.44
N VAL A 222 17.05 11.73 13.20
CA VAL A 222 17.03 13.17 13.51
C VAL A 222 17.14 13.38 15.01
N ARG A 223 18.05 14.26 15.44
CA ARG A 223 18.20 14.64 16.86
C ARG A 223 16.98 15.46 17.29
N ALA A 224 16.33 15.06 18.39
CA ALA A 224 15.09 15.66 18.85
C ALA A 224 15.18 16.09 20.33
N PRO A 225 14.43 17.14 20.75
CA PRO A 225 14.35 17.55 22.16
C PRO A 225 13.92 16.40 23.07
N ARG A 226 14.35 16.39 24.34
CA ARG A 226 13.92 15.35 25.31
C ARG A 226 12.51 15.58 25.84
N ASP A 227 12.06 16.83 25.87
CA ASP A 227 10.72 17.19 26.32
C ASP A 227 9.67 16.74 25.28
N VAL A 228 8.70 15.94 25.71
CA VAL A 228 7.63 15.40 24.87
C VAL A 228 6.77 16.50 24.25
N SER A 229 6.53 17.59 24.97
CA SER A 229 5.73 18.72 24.44
C SER A 229 6.44 19.39 23.27
N GLN A 230 7.76 19.58 23.38
CA GLN A 230 8.60 20.13 22.32
C GLN A 230 8.75 19.15 21.16
N ARG A 231 8.75 17.83 21.41
CA ARG A 231 8.81 16.81 20.36
C ARG A 231 7.62 16.87 19.41
N VAL A 232 6.42 17.12 19.91
CA VAL A 232 5.23 17.20 19.05
C VAL A 232 5.35 18.40 18.10
N ALA A 233 5.72 19.58 18.61
CA ALA A 233 5.95 20.75 17.78
C ALA A 233 7.11 20.55 16.78
N PHE A 234 8.20 19.93 17.25
CA PHE A 234 9.36 19.61 16.43
C PHE A 234 9.03 18.64 15.29
N LEU A 235 8.31 17.56 15.59
CA LEU A 235 7.88 16.59 14.60
C LEU A 235 6.95 17.23 13.57
N SER A 236 5.98 18.04 14.03
CA SER A 236 5.08 18.78 13.14
C SER A 236 5.82 19.69 12.17
N ALA A 237 6.90 20.35 12.62
CA ALA A 237 7.73 21.16 11.74
C ALA A 237 8.46 20.31 10.70
N ILE A 238 9.07 19.19 11.11
CA ILE A 238 9.81 18.29 10.19
C ILE A 238 8.88 17.62 9.18
N GLU A 239 7.74 17.08 9.61
CA GLU A 239 6.80 16.35 8.74
C GLU A 239 6.29 17.18 7.58
N ASN A 240 6.24 18.51 7.73
CA ASN A 240 5.83 19.44 6.69
C ASN A 240 7.00 19.99 5.86
N LEU A 241 8.25 19.59 6.14
CA LEU A 241 9.38 19.95 5.27
C LEU A 241 9.23 19.27 3.92
N GLU A 242 9.52 20.05 2.89
CA GLU A 242 9.48 19.63 1.51
C GLU A 242 10.90 19.35 1.01
N PHE A 243 11.06 18.27 0.27
CA PHE A 243 12.29 17.94 -0.43
C PHE A 243 11.98 17.20 -1.73
N ASP A 244 12.96 17.08 -2.62
CA ASP A 244 12.84 16.33 -3.87
C ASP A 244 13.36 14.90 -3.67
N PRO A 245 12.49 13.88 -3.56
CA PRO A 245 12.91 12.48 -3.47
C PRO A 245 13.71 12.08 -4.70
N ALA A 246 14.42 10.96 -4.63
CA ALA A 246 15.03 10.41 -5.83
C ALA A 246 13.95 9.93 -6.80
N ASP A 247 14.28 9.95 -8.08
CA ASP A 247 13.44 9.32 -9.09
C ASP A 247 13.29 7.82 -8.78
N GLY A 248 12.05 7.34 -8.75
CA GLY A 248 11.75 5.94 -8.52
C GLY A 248 12.36 5.03 -9.60
N ALA A 249 12.65 3.78 -9.23
CA ALA A 249 13.18 2.79 -10.17
C ALA A 249 12.24 2.60 -11.38
N ALA A 250 12.82 2.39 -12.55
CA ALA A 250 12.07 2.05 -13.76
C ALA A 250 11.31 0.73 -13.57
N LYS A 251 9.98 0.80 -13.41
CA LYS A 251 9.09 -0.35 -13.18
C LYS A 251 7.98 -0.39 -14.22
N ILE A 252 7.59 -1.59 -14.61
CA ILE A 252 6.43 -1.89 -15.46
C ILE A 252 5.53 -2.79 -14.62
N ILE A 253 4.29 -2.37 -14.37
CA ILE A 253 3.32 -3.15 -13.59
C ILE A 253 2.24 -3.64 -14.55
N VAL A 254 2.01 -4.95 -14.59
CA VAL A 254 0.99 -5.57 -15.43
C VAL A 254 0.01 -6.32 -14.56
N ASN A 255 -1.27 -5.97 -14.61
CA ASN A 255 -2.33 -6.75 -13.96
C ASN A 255 -2.83 -7.81 -14.93
N SER A 256 -2.55 -9.08 -14.64
CA SER A 256 -2.87 -10.17 -15.58
C SER A 256 -4.38 -10.46 -15.68
N ARG A 257 -5.17 -10.01 -14.70
CA ARG A 257 -6.62 -10.19 -14.66
C ARG A 257 -7.38 -9.09 -15.40
N THR A 258 -6.97 -7.84 -15.20
CA THR A 258 -7.65 -6.68 -15.81
C THR A 258 -7.00 -6.23 -17.11
N GLY A 259 -5.79 -6.70 -17.41
CA GLY A 259 -5.00 -6.23 -18.57
C GLY A 259 -4.45 -4.81 -18.40
N THR A 260 -4.50 -4.24 -17.19
CA THR A 260 -4.00 -2.88 -16.92
C THR A 260 -2.48 -2.88 -16.88
N ILE A 261 -1.85 -1.96 -17.62
CA ILE A 261 -0.39 -1.81 -17.68
C ILE A 261 -0.02 -0.40 -17.24
N VAL A 262 0.91 -0.30 -16.30
CA VAL A 262 1.48 0.98 -15.82
C VAL A 262 2.96 0.98 -16.12
N VAL A 263 3.41 2.00 -16.85
CA VAL A 263 4.81 2.17 -17.27
C VAL A 263 5.44 3.32 -16.49
N GLY A 264 6.54 3.04 -15.79
CA GLY A 264 7.34 4.05 -15.11
C GLY A 264 8.13 4.93 -16.07
N LYS A 265 8.34 6.19 -15.69
CA LYS A 265 8.98 7.25 -16.50
C LYS A 265 10.35 6.86 -17.10
N HIS A 266 11.14 6.08 -16.38
CA HIS A 266 12.53 5.77 -16.74
C HIS A 266 12.73 4.42 -17.44
N VAL A 267 11.65 3.75 -17.86
CA VAL A 267 11.75 2.47 -18.57
C VAL A 267 12.25 2.70 -20.00
N ARG A 268 13.38 2.07 -20.35
CA ARG A 268 13.96 2.09 -21.70
C ARG A 268 13.96 0.71 -22.33
N LEU A 269 13.85 0.70 -23.66
CA LEU A 269 13.89 -0.50 -24.48
C LEU A 269 15.20 -0.54 -25.29
N LYS A 270 15.91 -1.66 -25.24
CA LYS A 270 17.07 -1.93 -26.10
C LYS A 270 16.63 -2.54 -27.42
N PRO A 271 17.49 -2.49 -28.45
CA PRO A 271 17.24 -3.20 -29.70
C PRO A 271 16.98 -4.68 -29.47
N ALA A 272 15.82 -5.15 -29.92
CA ALA A 272 15.39 -6.53 -29.81
C ALA A 272 14.23 -6.81 -30.76
N ALA A 273 14.09 -8.06 -31.18
CA ALA A 273 12.94 -8.51 -31.95
C ALA A 273 12.26 -9.67 -31.24
N VAL A 274 10.94 -9.60 -31.12
CA VAL A 274 10.10 -10.65 -30.51
C VAL A 274 8.92 -10.93 -31.43
N THR A 275 8.70 -12.21 -31.72
CA THR A 275 7.53 -12.68 -32.46
C THR A 275 6.59 -13.43 -31.52
N HIS A 276 5.34 -13.00 -31.44
CA HIS A 276 4.32 -13.61 -30.58
C HIS A 276 2.93 -13.46 -31.20
N GLY A 277 2.12 -14.53 -31.20
CA GLY A 277 0.73 -14.48 -31.68
C GLY A 277 0.56 -14.05 -33.15
N GLY A 278 1.56 -14.30 -34.01
CA GLY A 278 1.57 -13.87 -35.41
C GLY A 278 2.04 -12.43 -35.64
N MET A 279 2.41 -11.69 -34.58
CA MET A 279 2.96 -10.33 -34.65
C MET A 279 4.46 -10.36 -34.39
N THR A 280 5.23 -9.55 -35.13
CA THR A 280 6.66 -9.35 -34.89
C THR A 280 6.89 -7.90 -34.47
N VAL A 281 7.39 -7.72 -33.24
CA VAL A 281 7.82 -6.43 -32.71
C VAL A 281 9.33 -6.34 -32.86
N ALA A 282 9.83 -5.38 -33.63
CA ALA A 282 11.25 -5.13 -33.79
C ALA A 282 11.61 -3.71 -33.33
N ILE A 283 12.44 -3.62 -32.29
CA ILE A 283 12.99 -2.38 -31.76
C ILE A 283 14.36 -2.21 -32.40
N LYS A 284 14.54 -1.12 -33.17
CA LYS A 284 15.81 -0.76 -33.82
C LYS A 284 16.35 0.52 -33.19
N GLU A 285 17.66 0.61 -33.01
CA GLU A 285 18.36 1.83 -32.62
C GLU A 285 19.08 2.37 -33.86
N ASN A 286 18.73 3.59 -34.26
CA ASN A 286 19.37 4.28 -35.38
C ASN A 286 20.34 5.33 -34.82
N LEU A 287 21.63 5.15 -35.08
CA LEU A 287 22.66 6.15 -34.76
C LEU A 287 23.07 6.85 -36.06
N ASN A 288 22.73 8.13 -36.19
CA ASN A 288 23.16 8.95 -37.32
C ASN A 288 24.39 9.78 -36.97
N VAL A 289 25.34 9.82 -37.90
CA VAL A 289 26.63 10.47 -37.73
C VAL A 289 26.66 11.70 -38.63
N SER A 290 26.74 12.90 -38.05
CA SER A 290 26.96 14.12 -38.83
C SER A 290 28.46 14.36 -38.95
N GLN A 291 29.02 13.92 -40.08
CA GLN A 291 30.42 14.16 -40.42
C GLN A 291 30.49 15.30 -41.44
N PRO A 292 31.05 16.47 -41.08
CA PRO A 292 31.20 17.57 -42.02
C PRO A 292 32.31 17.25 -43.06
N ASN A 293 32.23 17.88 -44.24
CA ASN A 293 33.12 17.62 -45.37
C ASN A 293 34.61 17.66 -44.99
N GLY A 294 35.43 16.75 -45.52
CA GLY A 294 36.81 16.46 -45.07
C GLY A 294 37.85 17.59 -45.14
N PHE A 295 37.49 18.77 -45.66
CA PHE A 295 38.32 19.98 -45.64
C PHE A 295 37.86 21.02 -44.59
N SER A 296 36.73 20.78 -43.93
CA SER A 296 36.30 21.57 -42.78
C SER A 296 36.92 20.94 -41.53
N GLY A 297 37.66 21.72 -40.74
CA GLY A 297 38.26 21.25 -39.48
C GLY A 297 37.25 20.97 -38.36
N GLY A 298 36.02 20.55 -38.71
CA GLY A 298 34.96 20.21 -37.78
C GLY A 298 35.13 18.81 -37.22
N GLN A 299 34.79 18.63 -35.94
CA GLN A 299 34.75 17.32 -35.29
C GLN A 299 33.40 16.66 -35.60
N THR A 300 33.44 15.37 -35.93
CA THR A 300 32.23 14.56 -36.11
C THR A 300 31.42 14.55 -34.82
N VAL A 301 30.14 14.92 -34.91
CA VAL A 301 29.18 14.88 -33.79
C VAL A 301 28.06 13.93 -34.15
N VAL A 302 27.71 13.03 -33.22
CA VAL A 302 26.54 12.15 -33.35
C VAL A 302 25.31 13.01 -33.07
N VAL A 303 24.38 13.06 -34.02
CA VAL A 303 23.15 13.87 -33.92
C VAL A 303 21.98 12.95 -34.24
N PRO A 304 20.88 12.97 -33.46
CA PRO A 304 19.68 12.21 -33.82
C PRO A 304 19.05 12.83 -35.05
N ASP A 305 18.96 12.07 -36.15
CA ASP A 305 18.17 12.42 -37.33
C ASP A 305 17.42 11.16 -37.79
N SER A 306 16.28 11.29 -38.46
CA SER A 306 15.45 10.15 -38.86
C SER A 306 14.99 10.29 -40.30
N ASP A 307 15.48 9.38 -41.14
CA ASP A 307 14.95 9.12 -42.49
C ASP A 307 14.55 7.65 -42.66
N ILE A 308 13.49 7.45 -43.42
CA ILE A 308 12.70 6.21 -43.55
C ILE A 308 12.95 5.62 -44.94
N GLU A 309 13.36 4.36 -45.01
CA GLU A 309 13.33 3.56 -46.24
C GLU A 309 12.27 2.46 -46.11
N VAL A 310 11.33 2.43 -47.07
CA VAL A 310 10.15 1.55 -47.09
C VAL A 310 10.42 0.40 -48.05
N SER A 311 10.26 -0.84 -47.59
CA SER A 311 10.02 -1.99 -48.45
C SER A 311 8.77 -2.70 -47.95
N GLU A 312 7.77 -2.80 -48.83
CA GLU A 312 6.47 -3.38 -48.58
C GLU A 312 6.39 -4.76 -49.26
N GLU A 313 6.12 -5.80 -48.48
CA GLU A 313 5.10 -6.79 -48.86
C GLU A 313 4.24 -7.10 -47.62
N GLN A 314 3.00 -6.61 -47.68
CA GLN A 314 1.83 -6.95 -46.85
C GLN A 314 1.95 -6.81 -45.32
N GLY A 315 1.91 -5.56 -44.84
CA GLY A 315 1.55 -5.24 -43.46
C GLY A 315 1.37 -3.73 -43.26
N LYS A 316 0.23 -3.29 -42.72
CA LYS A 316 -0.07 -1.86 -42.52
C LYS A 316 0.91 -1.25 -41.50
N MET A 317 1.63 -0.22 -41.93
CA MET A 317 2.78 0.36 -41.22
C MET A 317 2.47 1.79 -40.73
N PHE A 318 2.97 2.17 -39.54
CA PHE A 318 2.95 3.56 -39.04
C PHE A 318 4.35 3.99 -38.54
N LYS A 319 4.57 5.32 -38.61
CA LYS A 319 5.83 6.07 -38.42
C LYS A 319 6.16 6.28 -36.94
N PHE A 320 7.44 6.15 -36.55
CA PHE A 320 7.96 6.49 -35.22
C PHE A 320 9.11 7.51 -35.30
N GLU A 321 9.21 8.39 -34.32
CA GLU A 321 10.35 9.31 -34.10
C GLU A 321 11.43 8.65 -33.21
N PRO A 322 12.70 9.06 -33.29
CA PRO A 322 13.81 8.34 -32.66
C PRO A 322 13.81 8.51 -31.13
N GLY A 323 13.93 7.38 -30.43
CA GLY A 323 13.89 7.30 -28.95
C GLY A 323 12.63 6.60 -28.43
N LEU A 324 12.37 5.37 -28.88
CA LEU A 324 11.17 4.60 -28.53
C LEU A 324 11.07 4.40 -27.00
N THR A 325 10.03 4.97 -26.41
CA THR A 325 9.64 4.66 -25.04
C THR A 325 8.74 3.43 -25.02
N LEU A 326 8.65 2.77 -23.87
CA LEU A 326 7.70 1.67 -23.72
C LEU A 326 6.24 2.13 -23.90
N ASP A 327 5.93 3.40 -23.65
CA ASP A 327 4.61 3.98 -23.93
C ASP A 327 4.26 3.90 -25.43
N ASP A 328 5.24 4.15 -26.30
CA ASP A 328 5.07 4.06 -27.76
C ASP A 328 4.80 2.62 -28.20
N LEU A 329 5.47 1.65 -27.60
CA LEU A 329 5.23 0.22 -27.84
C LEU A 329 3.81 -0.18 -27.40
N VAL A 330 3.39 0.21 -26.20
CA VAL A 330 2.06 -0.11 -25.67
C VAL A 330 0.96 0.50 -26.54
N ARG A 331 1.14 1.75 -27.00
CA ARG A 331 0.21 2.40 -27.95
C ARG A 331 0.15 1.68 -29.28
N ALA A 332 1.30 1.32 -29.85
CA ALA A 332 1.37 0.62 -31.13
C ALA A 332 0.67 -0.75 -31.07
N VAL A 333 0.90 -1.51 -30.00
CA VAL A 333 0.29 -2.84 -29.82
C VAL A 333 -1.23 -2.73 -29.56
N ASN A 334 -1.67 -1.75 -28.78
CA ASN A 334 -3.10 -1.50 -28.55
C ASN A 334 -3.83 -1.04 -29.83
N GLN A 335 -3.19 -0.27 -30.71
CA GLN A 335 -3.76 0.14 -32.00
C GLN A 335 -3.96 -1.03 -32.98
N VAL A 336 -3.16 -2.09 -32.84
CA VAL A 336 -3.26 -3.31 -33.65
C VAL A 336 -4.33 -4.28 -33.11
N GLY A 337 -4.94 -3.96 -31.96
CA GLY A 337 -6.02 -4.76 -31.37
C GLY A 337 -5.54 -6.05 -30.70
N ALA A 338 -4.27 -6.10 -30.29
CA ALA A 338 -3.73 -7.22 -29.53
C ALA A 338 -4.43 -7.37 -28.16
N ALA A 339 -4.61 -8.61 -27.71
CA ALA A 339 -5.14 -8.82 -26.37
C ALA A 339 -4.10 -8.41 -25.32
N PRO A 340 -4.51 -7.92 -24.14
CA PRO A 340 -3.57 -7.61 -23.05
C PRO A 340 -2.67 -8.79 -22.66
N SER A 341 -3.14 -10.03 -22.86
CA SER A 341 -2.36 -11.25 -22.68
C SER A 341 -1.16 -11.35 -23.63
N ASP A 342 -1.32 -10.89 -24.87
CA ASP A 342 -0.28 -10.97 -25.91
C ASP A 342 0.81 -9.94 -25.64
N LEU A 343 0.42 -8.74 -25.21
CA LEU A 343 1.35 -7.69 -24.79
C LEU A 343 2.14 -8.10 -23.54
N MET A 344 1.49 -8.76 -22.57
CA MET A 344 2.18 -9.32 -21.41
C MET A 344 3.25 -10.34 -21.84
N ALA A 345 2.92 -11.24 -22.77
CA ALA A 345 3.87 -12.23 -23.27
C ALA A 345 5.05 -11.58 -24.02
N ILE A 346 4.79 -10.53 -24.80
CA ILE A 346 5.85 -9.73 -25.47
C ILE A 346 6.75 -9.05 -24.43
N LEU A 347 6.19 -8.42 -23.39
CA LEU A 347 6.98 -7.78 -22.33
C LEU A 347 7.80 -8.77 -21.52
N GLN A 348 7.25 -9.96 -21.25
CA GLN A 348 7.99 -11.05 -20.61
C GLN A 348 9.15 -11.54 -21.49
N ALA A 349 8.91 -11.74 -22.79
CA ALA A 349 9.95 -12.17 -23.73
C ALA A 349 11.06 -11.10 -23.86
N LEU A 350 10.70 -9.82 -23.98
CA LEU A 350 11.65 -8.71 -23.98
C LEU A 350 12.44 -8.62 -22.66
N LYS A 351 11.79 -8.89 -21.51
CA LYS A 351 12.48 -8.93 -20.22
C LYS A 351 13.49 -10.08 -20.15
N GLN A 352 13.11 -11.27 -20.62
CA GLN A 352 14.00 -12.45 -20.68
C GLN A 352 15.17 -12.24 -21.64
N ALA A 353 14.95 -11.54 -22.76
CA ALA A 353 15.98 -11.16 -23.72
C ALA A 353 16.92 -10.04 -23.21
N GLY A 354 16.69 -9.50 -22.00
CA GLY A 354 17.48 -8.38 -21.47
C GLY A 354 17.22 -7.05 -22.20
N ALA A 355 16.15 -6.96 -22.99
CA ALA A 355 15.80 -5.81 -23.80
C ALA A 355 15.06 -4.71 -23.02
N ILE A 356 14.68 -4.96 -21.77
CA ILE A 356 13.99 -4.00 -20.90
C ILE A 356 14.94 -3.52 -19.79
N GLU A 357 15.25 -2.23 -19.79
CA GLU A 357 15.92 -1.53 -18.69
C GLU A 357 14.87 -1.07 -17.67
N GLY A 358 14.47 -2.00 -16.82
CA GLY A 358 13.46 -1.81 -15.78
C GLY A 358 13.00 -3.12 -15.17
N GLN A 359 12.28 -3.05 -14.05
CA GLN A 359 11.67 -4.21 -13.41
C GLN A 359 10.27 -4.46 -13.98
N LEU A 360 9.96 -5.71 -14.34
CA LEU A 360 8.61 -6.12 -14.73
C LEU A 360 7.95 -6.80 -13.53
N ILE A 361 6.82 -6.29 -13.08
CA ILE A 361 6.04 -6.78 -11.94
C ILE A 361 4.67 -7.21 -12.46
N ILE A 362 4.23 -8.41 -12.09
CA ILE A 362 2.95 -8.98 -12.52
C ILE A 362 2.08 -9.18 -11.28
N ILE A 363 0.85 -8.64 -11.32
CA ILE A 363 -0.12 -8.64 -10.21
C ILE A 363 -1.46 -9.26 -10.60
#